data_AF-A0A1R3WEX3-F1
#
_entry.id   AF-A0A1R3WEX3-F1
#
_cell.length_a   1.000
_cell.length_b   1.000
_cell.length_c   1.000
_cell.angle_alpha   90.00
_cell.angle_beta   90.00
_cell.angle_gamma   90.00
#
_symmetry.space_group_name_H-M   'P 1'
#
loop_
_entity.id
_entity.type
_entity.pdbx_description
1 polymer ?
#
loop_
_entity_poly.entity_id
_entity_poly.type
_entity_poly.pdbx_seq_one_letter_code
_entity_poly.pdbx_strand_id
1 'polypeptide(L)'
;MPSAKLKFEEIRKLAEDAGREHWQAFIGEGMPPLIDECINDRRAWMFFRNPAIEIPDEANLRKCALVVSENGEVRFTADYYPNFDECRAYLAKMADHFEERDL
;
A
#
# COMPACT_ATOMS: atom_id res chain seq x y z
N MET A 1 14.34 6.49 20.58
CA MET A 1 13.08 6.29 21.35
C MET A 1 12.27 5.27 20.57
N PRO A 2 11.71 4.21 21.17
CA PRO A 2 10.84 3.33 20.40
C PRO A 2 9.62 4.14 19.97
N SER A 3 9.47 4.37 18.66
CA SER A 3 8.27 4.97 18.09
C SER A 3 7.07 4.10 18.46
N ALA A 4 5.96 4.72 18.84
CA ALA A 4 4.74 3.99 19.13
C ALA A 4 4.25 3.33 17.83
N LYS A 5 4.19 2.00 17.82
CA LYS A 5 3.67 1.22 16.69
C LYS A 5 2.20 1.56 16.45
N LEU A 6 1.85 1.84 15.20
CA LEU A 6 0.48 2.14 14.79
C LEU A 6 -0.38 0.87 14.83
N LYS A 7 -1.66 1.06 15.16
CA LYS A 7 -2.67 -0.01 15.03
C LYS A 7 -3.03 -0.21 13.56
N PHE A 8 -3.52 -1.41 13.23
CA PHE A 8 -3.96 -1.73 11.87
C PHE A 8 -4.96 -0.72 11.30
N GLU A 9 -5.92 -0.23 12.11
CA GLU A 9 -6.90 0.77 11.66
C GLU A 9 -6.23 2.08 11.21
N GLU A 10 -5.16 2.49 11.90
CA GLU A 10 -4.37 3.68 11.55
C GLU A 10 -3.55 3.45 10.29
N ILE A 11 -2.92 2.28 10.18
CA ILE A 11 -2.15 1.86 9.00
C ILE A 11 -3.05 1.81 7.76
N ARG A 12 -4.25 1.22 7.90
CA ARG A 12 -5.23 1.15 6.83
C ARG A 12 -5.71 2.53 6.43
N LYS A 13 -6.01 3.39 7.39
CA LYS A 13 -6.40 4.78 7.11
C LYS A 13 -5.31 5.53 6.34
N LEU A 14 -4.04 5.39 6.73
CA LEU A 14 -2.91 5.98 6.01
C LEU A 14 -2.84 5.48 4.56
N ALA A 15 -3.05 4.19 4.34
CA ALA A 15 -3.09 3.63 2.99
C ALA A 15 -4.28 4.17 2.18
N GLU A 16 -5.47 4.26 2.77
CA GLU A 16 -6.67 4.80 2.13
C GLU A 16 -6.50 6.27 1.76
N ASP A 17 -5.99 7.10 2.67
CA ASP A 17 -5.75 8.52 2.45
C ASP A 17 -4.70 8.72 1.34
N ALA A 18 -3.58 7.99 1.39
CA ALA A 18 -2.54 8.04 0.37
C ALA A 18 -3.03 7.54 -1.00
N GLY A 19 -3.82 6.46 -1.05
CA GLY A 19 -4.41 5.95 -2.27
C GLY A 19 -5.40 6.93 -2.88
N ARG A 20 -6.25 7.55 -2.04
CA ARG A 20 -7.22 8.56 -2.49
C ARG A 20 -6.52 9.77 -3.09
N GLU A 21 -5.47 10.28 -2.46
CA GLU A 21 -4.66 11.38 -2.99
C GLU A 21 -3.97 10.98 -4.30
N HIS A 22 -3.36 9.80 -4.34
CA HIS A 22 -2.59 9.34 -5.48
C HIS A 22 -3.44 9.07 -6.73
N TRP A 23 -4.66 8.55 -6.54
CA TRP A 23 -5.60 8.22 -7.62
C TRP A 23 -6.76 9.20 -7.74
N GLN A 24 -6.67 10.38 -7.15
CA GLN A 24 -7.77 11.37 -7.12
C GLN A 24 -8.35 11.70 -8.51
N ALA A 25 -7.52 11.63 -9.56
CA ALA A 25 -7.93 11.92 -10.93
C ALA A 25 -8.71 10.78 -11.62
N PHE A 26 -8.67 9.57 -11.04
CA PHE A 26 -9.25 8.35 -11.61
C PHE A 26 -10.36 7.76 -10.73
N ILE A 27 -10.36 8.10 -9.45
CA ILE A 27 -11.33 7.56 -8.49
C ILE A 27 -12.67 8.29 -8.61
N GLY A 28 -13.75 7.52 -8.76
CA GLY A 28 -15.11 8.05 -8.75
C GLY A 28 -15.53 8.52 -7.35
N GLU A 29 -16.53 9.40 -7.28
CA GLU A 29 -17.11 9.83 -6.01
C GLU A 29 -17.65 8.60 -5.23
N GLY A 30 -17.31 8.52 -3.95
CA GLY A 30 -17.71 7.40 -3.08
C GLY A 30 -17.01 6.07 -3.34
N MET A 31 -16.13 5.97 -4.35
CA MET A 31 -15.37 4.74 -4.62
C MET A 31 -14.23 4.58 -3.59
N PRO A 32 -14.03 3.36 -3.04
CA PRO A 32 -12.91 3.09 -2.15
C PRO A 32 -11.61 2.96 -2.98
N PRO A 33 -10.50 3.59 -2.53
CA PRO A 33 -9.22 3.54 -3.25
C PRO A 33 -8.58 2.14 -3.25
N LEU A 34 -8.88 1.36 -2.23
CA LEU A 34 -8.29 0.05 -1.97
C LEU A 34 -9.39 -1.02 -1.94
N ILE A 35 -8.99 -2.26 -2.22
CA ILE A 35 -9.81 -3.43 -1.87
C ILE A 35 -9.66 -3.75 -0.38
N ASP A 36 -10.55 -4.61 0.14
CA ASP A 36 -10.50 -5.00 1.54
C ASP A 36 -9.32 -5.92 1.86
N GLU A 37 -8.90 -6.70 0.88
CA GLU A 37 -7.74 -7.57 0.96
C GLU A 37 -6.44 -6.78 1.12
N CYS A 38 -5.63 -7.22 2.08
CA CYS A 38 -4.26 -6.76 2.27
C CYS A 38 -3.41 -7.95 2.70
N ILE A 39 -2.09 -7.82 2.59
CA ILE A 39 -1.15 -8.79 3.13
C ILE A 39 -0.23 -8.11 4.15
N ASN A 40 0.18 -8.88 5.15
CA ASN A 40 1.11 -8.43 6.18
C ASN A 40 2.33 -9.34 6.19
N ASP A 41 3.50 -8.73 6.41
CA ASP A 41 4.72 -9.43 6.75
C ASP A 41 5.47 -8.59 7.79
N ARG A 42 5.67 -9.16 8.98
CA ARG A 42 6.35 -8.53 10.12
C ARG A 42 5.80 -7.12 10.38
N ARG A 43 6.58 -6.10 9.99
CA ARG A 43 6.37 -4.68 10.26
C ARG A 43 5.77 -3.92 9.08
N ALA A 44 5.39 -4.60 8.00
CA ALA A 44 4.89 -3.95 6.79
C ALA A 44 3.54 -4.54 6.34
N TRP A 45 2.68 -3.66 5.84
CA TRP A 45 1.36 -3.99 5.31
C TRP A 45 1.30 -3.54 3.85
N MET A 46 0.90 -4.44 2.96
CA MET A 46 0.67 -4.11 1.55
C MET A 46 -0.82 -4.11 1.25
N PHE A 47 -1.28 -3.02 0.64
CA PHE A 47 -2.64 -2.76 0.22
C PHE A 47 -2.71 -2.64 -1.30
N PHE A 48 -3.81 -3.11 -1.88
CA PHE A 48 -3.98 -3.18 -3.33
C PHE A 48 -5.03 -2.17 -3.78
N ARG A 49 -4.75 -1.54 -4.93
CA ARG A 49 -5.68 -0.61 -5.58
C ARG A 49 -6.98 -1.34 -5.92
N ASN A 50 -8.10 -0.66 -5.74
CA ASN A 50 -9.38 -1.15 -6.26
C ASN A 50 -9.32 -1.30 -7.79
N PRO A 51 -9.50 -2.52 -8.36
CA PRO A 51 -9.44 -2.74 -9.80
C PRO A 51 -10.46 -1.91 -10.60
N ALA A 52 -11.55 -1.47 -9.96
CA ALA A 52 -12.56 -0.59 -10.58
C ALA A 52 -12.03 0.81 -10.90
N ILE A 53 -10.89 1.22 -10.34
CA ILE A 53 -10.22 2.48 -10.67
C ILE A 53 -9.47 2.28 -11.98
N GLU A 54 -10.05 2.61 -13.12
CA GLU A 54 -9.37 2.45 -14.40
C GLU A 54 -8.27 3.50 -14.57
N ILE A 55 -7.01 3.04 -14.63
CA ILE A 55 -5.85 3.90 -14.86
C ILE A 55 -5.40 3.71 -16.31
N PRO A 56 -5.40 4.78 -17.13
CA PRO A 56 -5.00 4.71 -18.53
C PRO A 56 -3.50 4.41 -18.66
N ASP A 57 -3.08 3.84 -19.78
CA ASP A 57 -1.70 3.39 -19.99
C ASP A 57 -0.69 4.55 -20.00
N GLU A 58 -1.10 5.75 -20.39
CA GLU A 58 -0.30 6.97 -20.32
C GLU A 58 0.06 7.35 -18.86
N ALA A 59 -0.72 6.85 -17.89
CA ALA A 59 -0.51 7.03 -16.47
C ALA A 59 0.01 5.76 -15.78
N ASN A 60 0.78 4.90 -16.49
CA ASN A 60 1.24 3.62 -15.96
C ASN A 60 1.96 3.70 -14.59
N LEU A 61 2.65 4.80 -14.31
CA LEU A 61 3.31 5.04 -13.00
C LEU A 61 2.31 5.12 -11.82
N ARG A 62 1.03 5.33 -12.10
CA ARG A 62 -0.06 5.33 -11.11
C ARG A 62 -0.57 3.91 -10.82
N LYS A 63 -0.24 2.91 -11.65
CA LYS A 63 -0.56 1.49 -11.42
C LYS A 63 0.40 0.92 -10.38
N CYS A 64 0.08 1.15 -9.11
CA CYS A 64 0.91 0.79 -7.98
C CYS A 64 0.09 0.17 -6.86
N ALA A 65 0.79 -0.56 -5.99
CA ALA A 65 0.29 -0.96 -4.68
C ALA A 65 0.87 -0.02 -3.61
N LEU A 66 0.32 -0.09 -2.40
CA LEU A 66 0.73 0.71 -1.26
C LEU A 66 1.33 -0.18 -0.19
N VAL A 67 2.51 0.16 0.31
CA VAL A 67 3.11 -0.49 1.47
C VAL A 67 3.21 0.51 2.60
N VAL A 68 2.70 0.15 3.78
CA VAL A 68 2.74 0.96 4.98
C VAL A 68 3.52 0.24 6.08
N SER A 69 4.52 0.90 6.67
CA SER A 69 5.26 0.35 7.82
C SER A 69 4.46 0.49 9.12
N GLU A 70 4.83 -0.26 10.15
CA GLU A 70 4.23 -0.17 11.49
C GLU A 70 4.47 1.19 12.17
N ASN A 71 5.40 2.00 11.66
CA ASN A 71 5.66 3.36 12.11
C ASN A 71 4.98 4.44 11.25
N GLY A 72 4.18 4.03 10.25
CA GLY A 72 3.37 4.94 9.43
C GLY A 72 4.03 5.46 8.16
N GLU A 73 5.18 4.92 7.75
CA GLU A 73 5.77 5.28 6.46
C GLU A 73 4.97 4.64 5.33
N VAL A 74 4.48 5.46 4.40
CA VAL A 74 3.75 5.00 3.20
C VAL A 74 4.66 5.02 1.99
N ARG A 75 4.70 3.93 1.23
CA ARG A 75 5.42 3.81 -0.04
C ARG A 75 4.53 3.27 -1.14
N PHE A 76 4.70 3.81 -2.34
CA PHE A 76 4.11 3.28 -3.56
C PHE A 76 5.06 2.28 -4.19
N THR A 77 4.55 1.11 -4.53
CA THR A 77 5.35 -0.01 -5.03
C THR A 77 4.73 -0.60 -6.28
N ALA A 78 5.45 -1.48 -6.96
CA ALA A 78 4.88 -2.23 -8.07
C ALA A 78 3.64 -3.01 -7.60
N ASP A 79 2.62 -3.04 -8.46
CA ASP A 79 1.40 -3.81 -8.24
C ASP A 79 1.54 -5.18 -8.91
N TYR A 80 1.66 -6.22 -8.10
CA TYR A 80 1.71 -7.62 -8.56
C TYR A 80 0.37 -8.33 -8.36
N TYR A 81 -0.66 -7.65 -7.84
CA TYR A 81 -1.97 -8.25 -7.64
C TYR A 81 -2.59 -8.67 -8.99
N PRO A 82 -3.22 -9.86 -9.09
CA PRO A 82 -3.59 -10.78 -8.01
C PRO A 82 -2.57 -11.88 -7.68
N ASN A 83 -1.32 -11.79 -8.14
CA ASN A 83 -0.28 -12.77 -7.81
C ASN A 83 0.26 -12.56 -6.39
N PHE A 84 -0.39 -13.19 -5.41
CA PHE A 84 -0.03 -13.05 -4.00
C PHE A 84 1.38 -13.57 -3.65
N ASP A 85 1.92 -14.55 -4.37
CA ASP A 85 3.25 -15.07 -4.10
C ASP A 85 4.33 -14.03 -4.42
N GLU A 86 4.17 -13.32 -5.54
CA GLU A 86 5.02 -12.17 -5.89
C GLU A 86 4.83 -11.00 -4.92
N CYS A 87 3.58 -10.69 -4.54
CA CYS A 87 3.30 -9.65 -3.53
C CYS A 87 4.00 -9.96 -2.20
N ARG A 88 3.96 -11.21 -1.71
CA ARG A 88 4.64 -11.62 -0.47
C ARG A 88 6.14 -11.55 -0.61
N ALA A 89 6.71 -12.04 -1.71
CA ALA A 89 8.15 -11.98 -1.95
C ALA A 89 8.65 -10.52 -2.02
N TYR A 90 7.85 -9.62 -2.57
CA TYR A 90 8.15 -8.19 -2.60
C TYR A 90 8.02 -7.56 -1.22
N LEU A 91 6.93 -7.83 -0.50
CA LEU A 91 6.69 -7.30 0.83
C LEU A 91 7.78 -7.73 1.83
N ALA A 92 8.27 -8.96 1.74
CA ALA A 92 9.36 -9.45 2.58
C ALA A 92 10.64 -8.61 2.41
N LYS A 93 11.01 -8.29 1.16
CA LYS A 93 12.15 -7.41 0.86
C LYS A 93 11.94 -5.98 1.39
N MET A 94 10.70 -5.49 1.33
CA MET A 94 10.36 -4.18 1.90
C MET A 94 10.41 -4.17 3.42
N ALA A 95 9.96 -5.24 4.07
CA ALA A 95 10.05 -5.40 5.52
C ALA A 95 11.51 -5.42 5.98
N ASP A 96 12.40 -6.14 5.28
CA ASP A 96 13.85 -6.11 5.55
C ASP A 96 14.41 -4.69 5.42
N HIS A 97 14.02 -3.95 4.36
CA HIS A 97 14.47 -2.58 4.15
C HIS A 97 14.00 -1.60 5.24
N PHE A 98 12.78 -1.79 5.77
CA PHE A 98 12.31 -0.98 6.90
C PHE A 98 13.04 -1.33 8.19
N GLU A 99 13.29 -2.62 8.45
CA GLU A 99 14.06 -3.07 9.62
C GLU A 99 15.50 -2.54 9.61
N GLU A 100 16.19 -2.55 8.46
CA GLU A 100 17.55 -2.01 8.31
C GLU A 100 17.63 -0.49 8.58
N ARG A 101 16.52 0.22 8.40
CA ARG A 101 16.43 1.67 8.56
C ARG A 101 15.80 2.12 9.87
N ASP A 102 15.42 1.17 10.73
CA ASP A 102 14.69 1.38 11.99
C ASP A 102 13.35 2.13 11.77
N LEU A 103 12.68 1.78 10.67
CA LEU A 103 11.41 2.33 10.17
C LEU A 103 10.25 1.34 10.26
#